data_AF-A0AA96SY09-F1
#
_entry.id   AF-A0AA96SY09-F1
#
_cell.length_a   1.000
_cell.length_b   1.000
_cell.length_c   1.000
_cell.angle_alpha   90.00
_cell.angle_beta   90.00
_cell.angle_gamma   90.00
#
_symmetry.space_group_name_H-M   'P 1'
#
loop_
_entity.id
_entity.type
_entity.pdbx_description
1 polymer ?
#
loop_
_entity_poly.entity_id
_entity_poly.type
_entity_poly.pdbx_seq_one_letter_code
_entity_poly.pdbx_strand_id
1 'polypeptide(L)'
;MRALFQINVGGSDVSNAFNQVLESLTVSDKEGTTSDTASITLDDANAQIAMPGIGDPMTILLGFDTTGVSLVFDGTVDTIRSAGTRGGGRTMVISAKGFDPKGKAKEPLEFHKDDASLEDFMSEAAGKAGMSMKVAGGLGSIKRPYWSAGTESFIHLGQRIAREVGGNFKIRGKTGIITEKNAGMSVSGLALGGVTALWGDNLIEWDISPAFARPRFQQARARFYDKDKAKWVEKLIEIPGQGASSPATHTHRQTRADEDEAKNSATDNSKSSEKERGGGSVTIVGNPAAQPGGGCIVAGARPGVDGSYKIESVEHTLTRSDGYKTKLELKHPEGDVGTDSR
;
A
#
# COMPACT_ATOMS: atom_id res chain seq x y z
N MET A 1 -7.76 24.24 -15.43
CA MET A 1 -6.55 23.55 -14.94
C MET A 1 -6.25 22.42 -15.90
N ARG A 2 -5.04 22.35 -16.46
CA ARG A 2 -4.67 21.32 -17.45
C ARG A 2 -3.79 20.28 -16.77
N ALA A 3 -4.18 19.01 -16.86
CA ALA A 3 -3.37 17.91 -16.36
C ALA A 3 -2.09 17.78 -17.18
N LEU A 4 -0.97 17.57 -16.49
CA LEU A 4 0.35 17.31 -17.07
C LEU A 4 0.83 15.95 -16.61
N PHE A 5 1.53 15.25 -17.50
CA PHE A 5 2.26 14.04 -17.18
C PHE A 5 3.68 14.14 -17.73
N GLN A 6 4.62 13.53 -17.01
CA GLN A 6 5.96 13.25 -17.53
C GLN A 6 6.25 11.77 -17.34
N ILE A 7 6.63 11.10 -18.43
CA ILE A 7 6.91 9.67 -18.44
C ILE A 7 8.31 9.48 -19.00
N ASN A 8 9.17 8.84 -18.20
CA ASN A 8 10.47 8.36 -18.65
C ASN A 8 10.43 6.83 -18.74
N VAL A 9 10.89 6.28 -19.86
CA VAL A 9 11.03 4.82 -20.05
C VAL A 9 12.40 4.54 -20.64
N GLY A 10 13.13 3.61 -20.04
CA GLY A 10 14.46 3.22 -20.52
C GLY A 10 15.50 4.36 -20.47
N GLY A 11 15.28 5.36 -19.62
CA GLY A 11 16.12 6.56 -19.52
C GLY A 11 15.77 7.67 -20.52
N SER A 12 14.79 7.46 -21.40
CA SER A 12 14.34 8.45 -22.38
C SER A 12 13.01 9.07 -21.96
N ASP A 13 12.91 10.39 -22.07
CA ASP A 13 11.64 11.11 -21.89
C ASP A 13 10.73 10.88 -23.12
N VAL A 14 9.60 10.21 -22.90
CA VAL A 14 8.61 9.88 -23.94
C VAL A 14 7.35 10.75 -23.84
N SER A 15 7.33 11.75 -22.97
CA SER A 15 6.14 12.54 -22.63
C SER A 15 5.51 13.21 -23.85
N ASN A 16 6.32 13.86 -24.69
CA ASN A 16 5.84 14.56 -25.89
C ASN A 16 5.28 13.60 -26.94
N ALA A 17 5.91 12.44 -27.12
CA ALA A 17 5.44 11.41 -28.04
C ALA A 17 4.10 10.84 -27.55
N PHE A 18 4.00 10.53 -26.25
CA PHE A 18 2.79 9.95 -25.67
C PHE A 18 1.64 10.95 -25.60
N ASN A 19 1.89 12.26 -25.51
CA ASN A 19 0.82 13.26 -25.42
C ASN A 19 -0.19 13.20 -26.58
N GLN A 20 0.24 12.77 -27.77
CA GLN A 20 -0.64 12.64 -28.94
C GLN A 20 -1.35 11.30 -29.07
N VAL A 21 -0.94 10.28 -28.32
CA VAL A 21 -1.44 8.89 -28.46
C VAL A 21 -1.91 8.28 -27.14
N LEU A 22 -1.71 8.94 -26.00
CA LEU A 22 -2.14 8.45 -24.69
C LEU A 22 -3.68 8.40 -24.61
N GLU A 23 -4.21 7.19 -24.40
CA GLU A 23 -5.64 6.96 -24.16
C GLU A 23 -5.93 7.01 -22.65
N SER A 24 -5.16 6.25 -21.87
CA SER A 24 -5.27 6.21 -20.42
C SER A 24 -3.94 5.90 -19.75
N LEU A 25 -3.73 6.50 -18.58
CA LEU A 25 -2.66 6.20 -17.66
C LEU A 25 -3.28 5.90 -16.29
N THR A 26 -2.92 4.76 -15.70
CA THR A 26 -3.35 4.36 -14.36
C THR A 26 -2.14 4.01 -13.51
N VAL A 27 -2.06 4.56 -12.30
CA VAL A 27 -1.06 4.20 -11.29
C VAL A 27 -1.80 3.80 -10.02
N SER A 28 -1.51 2.61 -9.49
CA SER A 28 -2.08 2.10 -8.26
C SER A 28 -0.99 1.85 -7.21
N ASP A 29 -1.15 2.49 -6.06
CA ASP A 29 -0.36 2.27 -4.84
C ASP A 29 -1.31 1.78 -3.74
N LYS A 30 -1.00 0.65 -3.11
CA LYS A 30 -1.83 0.07 -2.04
C LYS A 30 -0.99 -0.38 -0.85
N GLU A 31 -1.41 0.05 0.34
CA GLU A 31 -0.84 -0.40 1.60
C GLU A 31 -1.02 -1.92 1.77
N GLY A 32 0.05 -2.60 2.19
CA GLY A 32 0.04 -4.05 2.40
C GLY A 32 0.19 -4.87 1.11
N THR A 33 0.28 -4.23 -0.05
CA THR A 33 0.79 -4.88 -1.28
C THR A 33 2.30 -4.72 -1.39
N THR A 34 2.95 -5.69 -2.03
CA THR A 34 4.41 -5.67 -2.13
C THR A 34 4.94 -4.57 -3.04
N SER A 35 4.14 -4.09 -3.99
CA SER A 35 4.61 -3.18 -5.02
C SER A 35 3.50 -2.37 -5.68
N ASP A 36 3.88 -1.16 -6.09
CA ASP A 36 3.05 -0.28 -6.91
C ASP A 36 2.92 -0.83 -8.33
N THR A 37 1.85 -0.46 -9.03
CA THR A 37 1.62 -0.86 -10.42
C THR A 37 1.27 0.35 -11.27
N ALA A 38 1.71 0.33 -12.53
CA ALA A 38 1.33 1.33 -13.52
C ALA A 38 0.91 0.66 -14.82
N SER A 39 -0.05 1.26 -15.51
CA SER A 39 -0.54 0.83 -16.82
C SER A 39 -0.75 2.04 -17.72
N ILE A 40 -0.17 1.99 -18.91
CA ILE A 40 -0.25 3.03 -19.93
C ILE A 40 -0.87 2.39 -21.17
N THR A 41 -1.97 2.95 -21.65
CA THR A 41 -2.63 2.55 -22.89
C THR A 41 -2.44 3.63 -23.94
N LEU A 42 -1.89 3.24 -25.07
CA LEU A 42 -1.55 4.12 -26.19
C LEU A 42 -2.29 3.65 -27.45
N ASP A 43 -2.77 4.61 -28.23
CA ASP A 43 -3.21 4.41 -29.60
C ASP A 43 -1.97 4.12 -30.48
N ASP A 44 -1.96 2.93 -31.07
CA ASP A 44 -0.87 2.44 -31.92
C ASP A 44 -1.36 2.17 -33.36
N ALA A 45 -2.33 2.96 -33.85
CA ALA A 45 -2.93 2.79 -35.17
C ALA A 45 -1.91 2.59 -36.31
N ASN A 46 -0.79 3.31 -36.27
CA ASN A 46 0.25 3.29 -37.31
C ASN A 46 1.48 2.43 -36.97
N ALA A 47 1.48 1.70 -35.84
CA ALA A 47 2.62 0.89 -35.37
C ALA A 47 3.96 1.67 -35.33
N GLN A 48 3.91 2.95 -34.95
CA GLN A 48 5.08 3.85 -34.93
C GLN A 48 5.75 3.89 -33.54
N ILE A 49 5.08 3.36 -32.52
CA ILE A 49 5.58 3.39 -31.15
C ILE A 49 6.58 2.24 -30.97
N ALA A 50 7.84 2.58 -30.69
CA ALA A 50 8.84 1.57 -30.34
C ALA A 50 8.46 0.93 -29.00
N MET A 51 8.42 -0.41 -28.97
CA MET A 51 8.17 -1.14 -27.73
C MET A 51 9.38 -1.01 -26.79
N PRO A 52 9.17 -0.63 -25.52
CA PRO A 52 10.26 -0.64 -24.54
C PRO A 52 10.74 -2.07 -24.26
N GLY A 53 11.90 -2.20 -23.62
CA GLY A 53 12.39 -3.48 -23.12
C GLY A 53 11.66 -3.89 -21.83
N ILE A 54 11.40 -5.18 -21.67
CA ILE A 54 10.97 -5.71 -20.35
C ILE A 54 12.14 -5.55 -19.38
N GLY A 55 11.90 -4.90 -18.24
CA GLY A 55 12.90 -4.55 -17.23
C GLY A 55 13.45 -3.13 -17.37
N ASP A 56 13.05 -2.39 -18.41
CA ASP A 56 13.47 -0.99 -18.55
C ASP A 56 12.92 -0.16 -17.37
N PRO A 57 13.74 0.76 -16.80
CA PRO A 57 13.28 1.66 -15.74
C PRO A 57 12.17 2.57 -16.26
N MET A 58 11.16 2.80 -15.43
CA MET A 58 10.03 3.66 -15.73
C MET A 58 9.73 4.58 -14.55
N THR A 59 9.63 5.88 -14.83
CA THR A 59 9.12 6.86 -13.87
C THR A 59 7.94 7.63 -14.46
N ILE A 60 6.95 7.89 -13.62
CA ILE A 60 5.74 8.63 -14.01
C ILE A 60 5.53 9.74 -13.00
N LEU A 61 5.47 10.96 -13.50
CA LEU A 61 5.11 12.14 -12.74
C LEU A 61 3.76 12.64 -13.25
N LEU A 62 2.87 13.00 -12.33
CA LEU A 62 1.55 13.58 -12.63
C LEU A 62 1.36 14.88 -11.88
N GLY A 63 0.53 15.76 -12.42
CA GLY A 63 0.12 16.99 -11.77
C GLY A 63 -0.62 17.93 -12.69
N PHE A 64 -0.50 19.22 -12.42
CA PHE A 64 -1.18 20.27 -13.17
C PHE A 64 -0.21 21.37 -13.58
N ASP A 65 -0.59 22.11 -14.61
CA ASP A 65 0.11 23.32 -15.07
C ASP A 65 0.34 24.35 -13.95
N THR A 66 -0.59 24.48 -13.01
CA THR A 66 -0.52 25.44 -11.90
C THR A 66 0.38 25.00 -10.75
N THR A 67 0.47 23.70 -10.47
CA THR A 67 1.18 23.15 -9.29
C THR A 67 2.46 22.42 -9.66
N GLY A 68 2.73 22.22 -10.95
CA GLY A 68 3.77 21.33 -11.44
C GLY A 68 3.39 19.85 -11.34
N VAL A 69 4.35 19.00 -11.69
CA VAL A 69 4.23 17.54 -11.65
C VAL A 69 5.02 16.97 -10.47
N SER A 70 4.57 15.83 -9.93
CA SER A 70 5.23 15.11 -8.84
C SER A 70 5.29 13.62 -9.16
N LEU A 71 6.34 12.95 -8.66
CA LEU A 71 6.55 11.51 -8.88
C LEU A 71 5.44 10.70 -8.21
N VAL A 72 4.69 9.95 -9.01
CA VAL A 72 3.62 9.05 -8.56
C VAL A 72 3.99 7.58 -8.73
N PHE A 73 4.95 7.25 -9.62
CA PHE A 73 5.41 5.88 -9.84
C PHE A 73 6.89 5.84 -10.19
N ASP A 74 7.59 4.87 -9.62
CA ASP A 74 8.98 4.51 -9.91
C ASP A 74 9.10 2.98 -9.91
N GLY A 75 9.54 2.40 -11.02
CA GLY A 75 9.56 0.95 -11.20
C GLY A 75 10.19 0.52 -12.51
N THR A 76 9.81 -0.67 -12.97
CA THR A 76 10.30 -1.27 -14.21
C THR A 76 9.17 -1.84 -15.05
N VAL A 77 9.33 -1.80 -16.37
CA VAL A 77 8.39 -2.41 -17.33
C VAL A 77 8.31 -3.93 -17.08
N ASP A 78 7.11 -4.41 -16.83
CA ASP A 78 6.80 -5.82 -16.56
C ASP A 78 6.32 -6.53 -17.84
N THR A 79 5.29 -5.98 -18.47
CA THR A 79 4.68 -6.58 -19.67
C THR A 79 4.30 -5.52 -20.69
N ILE A 80 4.46 -5.85 -21.96
CA ILE A 80 4.00 -5.03 -23.08
C ILE A 80 3.04 -5.89 -23.90
N ARG A 81 1.85 -5.35 -24.16
CA ARG A 81 0.82 -6.02 -24.94
C ARG A 81 0.42 -5.14 -26.11
N SER A 82 0.61 -5.64 -27.32
CA SER A 82 -0.01 -5.07 -28.52
C SER A 82 -1.29 -5.84 -28.81
N ALA A 83 -2.38 -5.12 -29.07
CA ALA A 83 -3.67 -5.69 -29.44
C ALA A 83 -4.28 -4.87 -30.57
N GLY A 84 -5.14 -5.48 -31.37
CA GLY A 84 -5.85 -4.76 -32.42
C GLY A 84 -6.98 -5.59 -33.02
N THR A 85 -7.94 -4.92 -33.63
CA THR A 85 -9.06 -5.56 -34.31
C THR A 85 -9.32 -4.88 -35.64
N ARG A 86 -9.97 -5.59 -36.58
CA ARG A 86 -10.26 -5.06 -37.93
C ARG A 86 -11.10 -3.78 -37.91
N GLY A 87 -11.94 -3.59 -36.88
CA GLY A 87 -12.84 -2.42 -36.76
C GLY A 87 -12.53 -1.45 -35.63
N GLY A 88 -11.60 -1.78 -34.73
CA GLY A 88 -11.32 -1.01 -33.50
C GLY A 88 -9.90 -0.48 -33.39
N GLY A 89 -9.12 -0.50 -34.48
CA GLY A 89 -7.75 0.01 -34.49
C GLY A 89 -6.74 -0.92 -33.80
N ARG A 90 -5.60 -0.35 -33.40
CA ARG A 90 -4.47 -1.02 -32.73
C ARG A 90 -4.10 -0.23 -31.48
N THR A 91 -3.78 -0.94 -30.41
CA THR A 91 -3.48 -0.38 -29.09
C THR A 91 -2.23 -1.04 -28.52
N MET A 92 -1.42 -0.27 -27.80
CA MET A 92 -0.30 -0.78 -27.01
C MET A 92 -0.55 -0.51 -25.53
N VAL A 93 -0.44 -1.56 -24.70
CA VAL A 93 -0.53 -1.47 -23.25
C VAL A 93 0.84 -1.79 -22.65
N ILE A 94 1.42 -0.82 -21.95
CA ILE A 94 2.68 -0.97 -21.21
C ILE A 94 2.31 -1.06 -19.73
N SER A 95 2.66 -2.17 -19.08
CA SER A 95 2.46 -2.36 -17.65
C SER A 95 3.80 -2.40 -16.93
N ALA A 96 3.87 -1.78 -15.76
CA ALA A 96 5.07 -1.70 -14.94
C ALA A 96 4.76 -2.02 -13.47
N LYS A 97 5.78 -2.48 -12.76
CA LYS A 97 5.75 -2.78 -11.32
C LYS A 97 6.82 -2.01 -10.58
N GLY A 98 6.57 -1.67 -9.32
CA GLY A 98 7.50 -0.92 -8.45
C GLY A 98 8.79 -1.66 -8.06
N PHE A 99 8.98 -2.88 -8.55
CA PHE A 99 10.22 -3.66 -8.40
C PHE A 99 10.50 -4.42 -9.70
N ASP A 100 11.76 -4.81 -9.88
CA ASP A 100 12.19 -5.62 -11.03
C ASP A 100 11.75 -7.09 -10.88
N PRO A 101 10.81 -7.59 -11.71
CA PRO A 101 10.34 -8.97 -11.65
C PRO A 101 11.36 -9.99 -12.22
N LYS A 102 12.42 -9.53 -12.90
CA LYS A 102 13.51 -10.38 -13.37
C LYS A 102 14.59 -10.62 -12.31
N GLY A 103 14.68 -9.73 -11.31
CA GLY A 103 15.75 -9.72 -10.32
C GLY A 103 15.77 -10.92 -9.35
N LYS A 104 16.85 -11.00 -8.56
CA LYS A 104 17.10 -12.05 -7.57
C LYS A 104 16.11 -12.07 -6.40
N ALA A 105 15.28 -11.05 -6.24
CA ALA A 105 14.28 -11.00 -5.17
C ALA A 105 13.21 -12.10 -5.24
N LYS A 106 13.06 -12.76 -6.38
CA LYS A 106 12.21 -13.95 -6.53
C LYS A 106 12.92 -15.27 -6.24
N GLU A 107 14.26 -15.27 -6.18
CA GLU A 107 15.03 -16.47 -5.86
C GLU A 107 14.72 -16.88 -4.41
N PRO A 108 14.42 -18.15 -4.15
CA PRO A 108 14.24 -18.65 -2.79
C PRO A 108 15.52 -18.46 -1.98
N LEU A 109 15.36 -17.93 -0.77
CA LEU A 109 16.42 -17.82 0.20
C LEU A 109 16.28 -18.95 1.21
N GLU A 110 17.40 -19.58 1.53
CA GLU A 110 17.50 -20.61 2.55
C GLU A 110 18.66 -20.27 3.48
N PHE A 111 18.35 -19.70 4.63
CA PHE A 111 19.33 -19.38 5.67
C PHE A 111 18.62 -19.09 6.99
N HIS A 112 19.40 -19.09 8.06
CA HIS A 112 18.95 -18.70 9.38
C HIS A 112 19.93 -17.73 10.00
N LYS A 113 19.50 -17.10 11.08
CA LYS A 113 20.33 -16.22 11.90
C LYS A 113 19.89 -16.30 13.35
N ASP A 114 20.85 -16.55 14.22
CA ASP A 114 20.63 -16.67 15.66
C ASP A 114 20.85 -15.30 16.33
N ASP A 115 20.09 -15.04 17.40
CA ASP A 115 20.21 -13.86 18.28
C ASP A 115 20.32 -12.50 17.56
N ALA A 116 19.63 -12.36 16.43
CA ALA A 116 19.69 -11.16 15.60
C ALA A 116 18.46 -10.26 15.77
N SER A 117 18.65 -8.97 15.47
CA SER A 117 17.54 -8.05 15.31
C SER A 117 16.82 -8.27 13.98
N LEU A 118 15.57 -7.81 13.88
CA LEU A 118 14.78 -7.85 12.65
C LEU A 118 15.52 -7.11 11.52
N GLU A 119 16.09 -5.94 11.84
CA GLU A 119 16.83 -5.15 10.86
C GLU A 119 18.07 -5.88 10.35
N ASP A 120 18.82 -6.55 11.23
CA ASP A 120 20.01 -7.33 10.86
C ASP A 120 19.68 -8.54 9.98
N PHE A 121 18.59 -9.25 10.29
CA PHE A 121 18.14 -10.40 9.51
C PHE A 121 17.60 -9.99 8.14
N MET A 122 16.73 -8.97 8.11
CA MET A 122 16.13 -8.50 6.86
C MET A 122 17.13 -7.78 5.96
N SER A 123 18.14 -7.10 6.51
CA SER A 123 19.23 -6.51 5.72
C SER A 123 20.09 -7.57 5.03
N GLU A 124 20.37 -8.69 5.71
CA GLU A 124 21.08 -9.81 5.10
C GLU A 124 20.23 -10.49 4.01
N ALA A 125 18.93 -10.69 4.26
CA ALA A 125 18.01 -11.22 3.27
C ALA A 125 17.95 -10.33 2.01
N ALA A 126 17.87 -9.01 2.19
CA ALA A 126 17.86 -8.04 1.11
C ALA A 126 19.17 -8.08 0.31
N GLY A 127 20.32 -8.13 1.01
CA GLY A 127 21.63 -8.24 0.37
C GLY A 127 21.75 -9.48 -0.54
N LYS A 128 21.28 -10.64 -0.06
CA LYS A 128 21.22 -11.87 -0.87
C LYS A 128 20.30 -11.74 -2.09
N ALA A 129 19.21 -10.97 -1.96
CA ALA A 129 18.27 -10.64 -3.03
C ALA A 129 18.71 -9.50 -3.96
N GLY A 130 19.88 -8.89 -3.74
CA GLY A 130 20.35 -7.72 -4.51
C GLY A 130 19.58 -6.43 -4.23
N MET A 131 18.98 -6.33 -3.05
CA MET A 131 18.18 -5.20 -2.57
C MET A 131 18.81 -4.61 -1.29
N SER A 132 18.38 -3.40 -0.93
CA SER A 132 18.60 -2.81 0.39
C SER A 132 17.34 -2.91 1.24
N MET A 133 17.47 -2.74 2.54
CA MET A 133 16.35 -2.84 3.49
C MET A 133 16.32 -1.62 4.40
N LYS A 134 15.13 -1.05 4.62
CA LYS A 134 14.88 -0.02 5.64
C LYS A 134 13.69 -0.39 6.52
N VAL A 135 13.96 -0.64 7.81
CA VAL A 135 12.91 -0.92 8.79
C VAL A 135 12.62 0.37 9.56
N ALA A 136 11.37 0.83 9.53
CA ALA A 136 10.95 2.05 10.21
C ALA A 136 10.50 1.76 11.65
N GLY A 137 10.69 2.75 12.53
CA GLY A 137 10.16 2.72 13.89
C GLY A 137 10.84 1.71 14.81
N GLY A 138 10.10 1.24 15.82
CA GLY A 138 10.62 0.31 16.85
C GLY A 138 10.80 -1.13 16.34
N LEU A 139 10.26 -1.45 15.16
CA LEU A 139 10.27 -2.82 14.61
C LEU A 139 11.68 -3.35 14.37
N GLY A 140 12.61 -2.49 13.94
CA GLY A 140 13.99 -2.91 13.64
C GLY A 140 14.71 -3.52 14.85
N SER A 141 14.35 -3.05 16.05
CA SER A 141 14.95 -3.49 17.33
C SER A 141 14.39 -4.80 17.86
N ILE A 142 13.36 -5.39 17.23
CA ILE A 142 12.80 -6.67 17.65
C ILE A 142 13.88 -7.75 17.48
N LYS A 143 14.33 -8.33 18.60
CA LYS A 143 15.28 -9.45 18.60
C LYS A 143 14.53 -10.76 18.78
N ARG A 144 14.97 -11.80 18.08
CA ARG A 144 14.52 -13.18 18.32
C ARG A 144 15.73 -14.10 18.47
N PRO A 145 15.60 -15.17 19.27
CA PRO A 145 16.65 -16.19 19.38
C PRO A 145 16.97 -16.84 18.03
N TYR A 146 15.97 -16.94 17.15
CA TYR A 146 16.10 -17.61 15.86
C TYR A 146 15.25 -16.94 14.78
N TRP A 147 15.88 -16.58 13.67
CA TRP A 147 15.23 -16.18 12.43
C TRP A 147 15.54 -17.17 11.33
N SER A 148 14.56 -17.51 10.49
CA SER A 148 14.76 -18.40 9.34
C SER A 148 14.03 -17.92 8.10
N ALA A 149 14.71 -18.05 6.97
CA ALA A 149 14.14 -18.09 5.64
C ALA A 149 14.14 -19.55 5.17
N GLY A 150 12.97 -20.16 5.04
CA GLY A 150 12.79 -21.57 4.70
C GLY A 150 12.37 -21.75 3.24
N THR A 151 13.30 -21.56 2.30
CA THR A 151 13.02 -21.61 0.85
C THR A 151 11.95 -20.59 0.43
N GLU A 152 12.02 -19.40 1.01
CA GLU A 152 11.09 -18.30 0.73
C GLU A 152 11.81 -17.23 -0.09
N SER A 153 11.17 -16.69 -1.13
CA SER A 153 11.75 -15.53 -1.81
C SER A 153 11.72 -14.31 -0.90
N PHE A 154 12.59 -13.31 -1.13
CA PHE A 154 12.65 -12.10 -0.31
C PHE A 154 11.29 -11.40 -0.18
N ILE A 155 10.49 -11.44 -1.25
CA ILE A 155 9.11 -10.93 -1.30
C ILE A 155 8.22 -11.65 -0.28
N HIS A 156 8.21 -12.98 -0.28
CA HIS A 156 7.38 -13.78 0.61
C HIS A 156 7.87 -13.70 2.06
N LEU A 157 9.19 -13.74 2.26
CA LEU A 157 9.83 -13.59 3.56
C LEU A 157 9.46 -12.24 4.19
N GLY A 158 9.61 -11.14 3.45
CA GLY A 158 9.27 -9.80 3.92
C GLY A 158 7.78 -9.68 4.29
N GLN A 159 6.88 -10.22 3.47
CA GLN A 159 5.45 -10.24 3.77
C GLN A 159 5.11 -11.06 5.03
N ARG A 160 5.71 -12.25 5.17
CA ARG A 160 5.48 -13.12 6.33
C ARG A 160 5.97 -12.43 7.60
N ILE A 161 7.20 -11.96 7.60
CA ILE A 161 7.83 -11.31 8.75
C ILE A 161 7.09 -10.03 9.12
N ALA A 162 6.72 -9.18 8.15
CA ALA A 162 5.92 -7.98 8.43
C ALA A 162 4.57 -8.33 9.07
N ARG A 163 3.90 -9.41 8.64
CA ARG A 163 2.66 -9.87 9.27
C ARG A 163 2.87 -10.40 10.70
N GLU A 164 4.01 -11.01 11.00
CA GLU A 164 4.33 -11.53 12.34
C GLU A 164 4.68 -10.42 13.35
N VAL A 165 5.26 -9.31 12.88
CA VAL A 165 5.73 -8.21 13.74
C VAL A 165 4.80 -6.99 13.74
N GLY A 166 3.66 -7.05 13.04
CA GLY A 166 2.72 -5.93 13.01
C GLY A 166 3.04 -4.80 12.06
N GLY A 167 3.83 -5.09 11.04
CA GLY A 167 4.20 -4.16 9.99
C GLY A 167 3.52 -4.41 8.65
N ASN A 168 3.85 -3.54 7.70
CA ASN A 168 3.61 -3.70 6.28
C ASN A 168 4.96 -3.81 5.58
N PHE A 169 5.05 -4.67 4.56
CA PHE A 169 6.24 -4.79 3.72
C PHE A 169 5.94 -4.27 2.32
N LYS A 170 6.82 -3.41 1.80
CA LYS A 170 6.73 -2.85 0.46
C LYS A 170 8.10 -2.74 -0.18
N ILE A 171 8.18 -2.91 -1.49
CA ILE A 171 9.41 -2.68 -2.26
C ILE A 171 9.21 -1.43 -3.11
N ARG A 172 10.17 -0.50 -3.05
CA ARG A 172 10.29 0.64 -3.95
C ARG A 172 11.65 0.63 -4.61
N GLY A 173 11.67 0.40 -5.92
CA GLY A 173 12.90 0.25 -6.70
C GLY A 173 13.75 -0.92 -6.17
N LYS A 174 14.94 -0.61 -5.65
CA LYS A 174 15.87 -1.59 -5.05
C LYS A 174 15.84 -1.63 -3.52
N THR A 175 14.90 -0.94 -2.89
CA THR A 175 14.80 -0.87 -1.42
C THR A 175 13.52 -1.54 -0.94
N GLY A 176 13.66 -2.58 -0.10
CA GLY A 176 12.59 -3.10 0.74
C GLY A 176 12.35 -2.17 1.93
N ILE A 177 11.10 -2.00 2.30
CA ILE A 177 10.65 -1.11 3.37
C ILE A 177 9.69 -1.90 4.27
N ILE A 178 9.97 -1.91 5.57
CA ILE A 178 9.02 -2.38 6.59
C ILE A 178 8.60 -1.18 7.43
N THR A 179 7.30 -0.93 7.53
CA THR A 179 6.73 0.12 8.38
C THR A 179 5.74 -0.46 9.38
N GLU A 180 5.56 0.19 10.52
CA GLU A 180 4.49 -0.15 11.45
C GLU A 180 3.11 0.09 10.82
N LYS A 181 2.18 -0.84 11.04
CA LYS A 181 0.79 -0.65 10.61
C LYS A 181 0.19 0.59 11.25
N ASN A 182 -0.55 1.37 10.45
CA ASN A 182 -1.30 2.56 10.85
C ASN A 182 -0.47 3.71 11.46
N ALA A 183 0.85 3.69 11.36
CA ALA A 183 1.70 4.71 11.97
C ALA A 183 1.54 6.10 11.32
N GLY A 184 1.06 6.18 10.08
CA GLY A 184 0.91 7.46 9.35
C GLY A 184 2.25 8.18 9.11
N MET A 185 3.36 7.45 9.26
CA MET A 185 4.71 7.97 9.17
C MET A 185 5.44 7.36 7.98
N SER A 186 6.28 8.18 7.35
CA SER A 186 7.23 7.75 6.35
C SER A 186 8.34 6.91 6.99
N VAL A 187 9.17 6.28 6.15
CA VAL A 187 10.36 5.53 6.59
C VAL A 187 11.34 6.39 7.38
N SER A 188 11.33 7.71 7.17
CA SER A 188 12.17 8.66 7.92
C SER A 188 11.49 9.20 9.20
N GLY A 189 10.31 8.68 9.56
CA GLY A 189 9.54 9.15 10.72
C GLY A 189 8.79 10.47 10.51
N LEU A 190 8.75 11.00 9.28
CA LEU A 190 7.97 12.20 8.98
C LEU A 190 6.51 11.84 8.77
N ALA A 191 5.59 12.68 9.24
CA ALA A 191 4.17 12.51 8.94
C ALA A 191 3.94 12.46 7.42
N LEU A 192 3.20 11.46 6.95
CA LEU A 192 2.78 11.39 5.56
C LEU A 192 1.83 12.57 5.25
N GLY A 193 1.97 13.15 4.07
CA GLY A 193 1.15 14.27 3.63
C GLY A 193 -0.34 13.94 3.72
N GLY A 194 -1.12 14.90 4.24
CA GLY A 194 -2.57 14.80 4.30
C GLY A 194 -3.23 15.33 3.03
N VAL A 195 -4.32 14.68 2.60
CA VAL A 195 -5.16 15.13 1.49
C VAL A 195 -6.49 15.60 2.04
N THR A 196 -7.03 16.71 1.53
CA THR A 196 -8.39 17.16 1.88
C THR A 196 -9.31 16.90 0.69
N ALA A 197 -10.47 16.31 0.95
CA ALA A 197 -11.55 16.09 0.00
C ALA A 197 -12.75 16.95 0.44
N LEU A 198 -12.96 18.07 -0.24
CA LEU A 198 -13.96 19.08 0.09
C LEU A 198 -15.08 19.11 -0.95
N TRP A 199 -16.32 18.97 -0.49
CA TRP A 199 -17.50 19.12 -1.33
C TRP A 199 -17.61 20.53 -1.91
N GLY A 200 -17.91 20.62 -3.20
CA GLY A 200 -18.00 21.89 -3.94
C GLY A 200 -16.66 22.46 -4.42
N ASP A 201 -15.54 21.78 -4.13
CA ASP A 201 -14.20 22.13 -4.63
C ASP A 201 -13.59 20.93 -5.38
N ASN A 202 -12.88 20.04 -4.69
CA ASN A 202 -12.13 18.95 -5.32
C ASN A 202 -12.76 17.56 -5.17
N LEU A 203 -13.80 17.40 -4.35
CA LEU A 203 -14.51 16.13 -4.18
C LEU A 203 -15.46 15.87 -5.36
N ILE A 204 -15.24 14.78 -6.10
CA ILE A 204 -16.05 14.39 -7.26
C ILE A 204 -17.14 13.38 -6.85
N GLU A 205 -16.74 12.34 -6.10
CA GLU A 205 -17.62 11.24 -5.70
C GLU A 205 -17.19 10.69 -4.35
N TRP A 206 -18.13 10.26 -3.51
CA TRP A 206 -17.85 9.52 -2.28
C TRP A 206 -18.87 8.40 -2.09
N ASP A 207 -18.37 7.26 -1.64
CA ASP A 207 -19.16 6.13 -1.15
C ASP A 207 -18.49 5.64 0.14
N ILE A 208 -19.04 6.05 1.29
CA ILE A 208 -18.44 5.80 2.59
C ILE A 208 -19.47 5.18 3.52
N SER A 209 -19.05 4.10 4.18
CA SER A 209 -19.72 3.52 5.33
C SER A 209 -18.94 3.87 6.60
N PRO A 210 -19.42 4.82 7.43
CA PRO A 210 -18.72 5.27 8.63
C PRO A 210 -18.46 4.15 9.64
N ALA A 211 -19.33 3.13 9.67
CA ALA A 211 -19.17 1.97 10.52
C ALA A 211 -19.58 0.68 9.80
N PHE A 212 -18.80 -0.37 9.95
CA PHE A 212 -19.15 -1.74 9.55
C PHE A 212 -19.45 -2.57 10.80
N ALA A 213 -20.48 -3.43 10.77
CA ALA A 213 -20.86 -4.22 11.94
C ALA A 213 -19.96 -5.45 12.18
N ARG A 214 -19.49 -6.11 11.11
CA ARG A 214 -18.75 -7.38 11.17
C ARG A 214 -17.30 -7.32 11.68
N PRO A 215 -16.48 -6.32 11.33
CA PRO A 215 -15.06 -6.26 11.74
C PRO A 215 -14.86 -5.67 13.15
N ARG A 216 -15.94 -5.44 13.89
CA ARG A 216 -15.92 -4.87 15.24
C ARG A 216 -15.76 -5.97 16.28
N PHE A 217 -14.70 -5.90 17.06
CA PHE A 217 -14.40 -6.81 18.15
C PHE A 217 -13.98 -6.00 19.38
N GLN A 218 -14.31 -6.50 20.57
CA GLN A 218 -13.94 -5.85 21.84
C GLN A 218 -12.49 -6.14 22.22
N GLN A 219 -12.02 -7.35 21.91
CA GLN A 219 -10.70 -7.84 22.31
C GLN A 219 -10.08 -8.68 21.19
N ALA A 220 -8.77 -8.57 21.01
CA ALA A 220 -7.98 -9.48 20.21
C ALA A 220 -7.32 -10.54 21.11
N ARG A 221 -7.45 -11.81 20.74
CA ARG A 221 -6.92 -12.96 21.49
C ARG A 221 -5.89 -13.72 20.65
N ALA A 222 -4.71 -13.94 21.21
CA ALA A 222 -3.74 -14.90 20.73
C ALA A 222 -3.36 -15.87 21.86
N ARG A 223 -2.98 -17.11 21.51
CA ARG A 223 -2.61 -18.14 22.49
C ARG A 223 -1.26 -18.75 22.14
N PHE A 224 -0.49 -19.07 23.17
CA PHE A 224 0.75 -19.85 23.07
C PHE A 224 0.72 -20.99 24.10
N TYR A 225 1.52 -22.02 23.85
CA TYR A 225 1.64 -23.14 24.78
C TYR A 225 2.88 -22.95 25.64
N ASP A 226 2.68 -22.73 26.94
CA ASP A 226 3.76 -22.68 27.91
C ASP A 226 4.18 -24.11 28.23
N LYS A 227 5.36 -24.51 27.74
CA LYS A 227 5.92 -25.86 27.91
C LYS A 227 6.25 -26.15 29.38
N ASP A 228 6.68 -25.15 30.14
CA ASP A 228 7.07 -25.30 31.54
C ASP A 228 5.84 -25.50 32.44
N LYS A 229 4.73 -24.84 32.12
CA LYS A 229 3.46 -24.97 32.84
C LYS A 229 2.53 -26.03 32.28
N ALA A 230 2.87 -26.63 31.13
CA ALA A 230 2.04 -27.56 30.36
C ALA A 230 0.60 -27.07 30.14
N LYS A 231 0.45 -25.76 29.87
CA LYS A 231 -0.87 -25.10 29.74
C LYS A 231 -0.88 -24.12 28.58
N TRP A 232 -2.05 -23.99 27.96
CA TRP A 232 -2.33 -22.91 27.04
C TRP A 232 -2.45 -21.59 27.81
N VAL A 233 -1.63 -20.62 27.46
CA VAL A 233 -1.67 -19.26 28.01
C VAL A 233 -2.23 -18.33 26.93
N GLU A 234 -3.15 -17.46 27.34
CA GLU A 234 -3.88 -16.57 26.44
C GLU A 234 -3.46 -15.13 26.70
N LYS A 235 -3.23 -14.39 25.63
CA LYS A 235 -3.04 -12.95 25.67
C LYS A 235 -4.23 -12.27 25.01
N LEU A 236 -4.91 -11.47 25.82
CA LEU A 236 -6.02 -10.62 25.45
C LEU A 236 -5.52 -9.19 25.39
N ILE A 237 -5.81 -8.51 24.29
CA ILE A 237 -5.55 -7.08 24.12
C ILE A 237 -6.87 -6.42 23.80
N GLU A 238 -7.23 -5.40 24.58
CA GLU A 238 -8.45 -4.63 24.33
C GLU A 238 -8.30 -3.75 23.10
N ILE A 239 -9.38 -3.66 22.32
CA ILE A 239 -9.41 -2.87 21.09
C ILE A 239 -9.97 -1.47 21.43
N PRO A 240 -9.16 -0.39 21.40
CA PRO A 240 -9.61 0.94 21.77
C PRO A 240 -10.83 1.43 20.97
N GLY A 241 -11.78 2.05 21.67
CA GLY A 241 -12.98 2.67 21.07
C GLY A 241 -14.08 1.69 20.67
N GLN A 242 -13.96 0.40 21.00
CA GLN A 242 -14.92 -0.66 20.64
C GLN A 242 -15.51 -1.35 21.89
N GLY A 243 -15.98 -0.57 22.86
CA GLY A 243 -16.64 -1.08 24.08
C GLY A 243 -17.93 -1.89 23.80
N ALA A 244 -18.83 -2.00 24.78
CA ALA A 244 -20.01 -2.91 24.85
C ALA A 244 -20.93 -3.06 23.61
N SER A 245 -20.74 -2.26 22.55
CA SER A 245 -21.41 -2.36 21.25
C SER A 245 -20.92 -3.52 20.37
N SER A 246 -19.85 -4.24 20.70
CA SER A 246 -19.37 -5.40 19.92
C SER A 246 -18.66 -6.45 20.79
N PRO A 247 -19.41 -7.31 21.51
CA PRO A 247 -18.86 -8.21 22.55
C PRO A 247 -18.00 -9.37 22.03
N ALA A 248 -17.80 -9.47 20.72
CA ALA A 248 -17.06 -10.58 20.12
C ALA A 248 -15.53 -10.40 20.30
N THR A 249 -14.83 -11.51 20.54
CA THR A 249 -13.36 -11.54 20.62
C THR A 249 -12.76 -12.00 19.30
N HIS A 250 -11.87 -11.19 18.71
CA HIS A 250 -11.10 -11.58 17.53
C HIS A 250 -10.00 -12.57 17.91
N THR A 251 -10.28 -13.86 17.78
CA THR A 251 -9.34 -14.93 18.15
C THR A 251 -8.48 -15.32 16.96
N HIS A 252 -7.16 -15.16 17.09
CA HIS A 252 -6.22 -15.66 16.11
C HIS A 252 -6.31 -17.20 16.04
N ARG A 253 -6.49 -17.73 14.82
CA ARG A 253 -6.74 -19.18 14.63
C ARG A 253 -5.50 -20.04 14.87
N GLN A 254 -4.32 -19.50 14.56
CA GLN A 254 -3.05 -20.18 14.76
C GLN A 254 -2.46 -19.85 16.13
N THR A 255 -1.82 -20.84 16.72
CA THR A 255 -1.06 -20.74 17.97
C THR A 255 0.29 -20.07 17.70
N ARG A 256 0.77 -19.28 18.65
CA ARG A 256 2.07 -18.61 18.59
C ARG A 256 3.12 -19.37 19.38
N ALA A 257 4.39 -19.19 19.03
CA ALA A 257 5.49 -19.95 19.61
C ALA A 257 5.77 -19.56 21.07
N ASP A 258 5.64 -18.27 21.39
CA ASP A 258 5.95 -17.70 22.70
C ASP A 258 5.02 -16.54 23.09
N GLU A 259 5.26 -15.97 24.27
CA GLU A 259 4.48 -14.87 24.84
C GLU A 259 4.59 -13.57 24.03
N ASP A 260 5.77 -13.27 23.50
CA ASP A 260 6.04 -12.03 22.77
C ASP A 260 5.38 -12.07 21.39
N GLU A 261 5.45 -13.20 20.68
CA GLU A 261 4.79 -13.42 19.41
C GLU A 261 3.26 -13.43 19.58
N ALA A 262 2.74 -13.98 20.70
CA ALA A 262 1.33 -13.88 21.05
C ALA A 262 0.89 -12.43 21.27
N LYS A 263 1.67 -11.65 22.02
CA LYS A 263 1.39 -10.23 22.27
C LYS A 263 1.41 -9.41 20.98
N ASN A 264 2.40 -9.61 20.12
CA ASN A 264 2.51 -8.91 18.84
C ASN A 264 1.32 -9.25 17.94
N SER A 265 1.01 -10.54 17.78
CA SER A 265 -0.13 -10.98 16.96
C SER A 265 -1.48 -10.47 17.49
N ALA A 266 -1.68 -10.38 18.80
CA ALA A 266 -2.88 -9.80 19.37
C ALA A 266 -2.95 -8.27 19.14
N THR A 267 -1.80 -7.58 19.21
CA THR A 267 -1.72 -6.13 18.95
C THR A 267 -2.07 -5.84 17.49
N ASP A 268 -1.60 -6.68 16.57
CA ASP A 268 -1.86 -6.56 15.14
C ASP A 268 -3.31 -6.77 14.79
N ASN A 269 -3.92 -7.76 15.43
CA ASN A 269 -5.33 -8.05 15.31
C ASN A 269 -6.20 -6.88 15.81
N SER A 270 -5.78 -6.22 16.90
CA SER A 270 -6.42 -4.98 17.37
C SER A 270 -6.34 -3.89 16.31
N LYS A 271 -5.12 -3.58 15.84
CA LYS A 271 -4.87 -2.55 14.82
C LYS A 271 -5.63 -2.83 13.51
N SER A 272 -5.75 -4.10 13.11
CA SER A 272 -6.52 -4.50 11.92
C SER A 272 -8.02 -4.27 12.12
N SER A 273 -8.55 -4.65 13.28
CA SER A 273 -9.97 -4.47 13.61
C SER A 273 -10.35 -2.99 13.73
N GLU A 274 -9.46 -2.16 14.28
CA GLU A 274 -9.63 -0.70 14.30
C GLU A 274 -9.59 -0.10 12.90
N LYS A 275 -8.71 -0.57 12.02
CA LYS A 275 -8.63 -0.10 10.62
C LYS A 275 -9.90 -0.44 9.86
N GLU A 276 -10.43 -1.64 10.06
CA GLU A 276 -11.60 -2.15 9.34
C GLU A 276 -12.94 -1.68 9.93
N ARG A 277 -12.95 -0.88 11.00
CA ARG A 277 -14.21 -0.47 11.68
C ARG A 277 -15.16 0.33 10.80
N GLY A 278 -14.65 0.97 9.76
CA GLY A 278 -15.40 1.79 8.80
C GLY A 278 -14.48 2.18 7.65
N GLY A 279 -15.06 2.60 6.54
CA GLY A 279 -14.30 2.91 5.35
C GLY A 279 -15.17 3.09 4.12
N GLY A 280 -14.52 3.31 2.98
CA GLY A 280 -15.19 3.59 1.73
C GLY A 280 -14.22 3.99 0.64
N SER A 281 -14.74 4.65 -0.38
CA SER A 281 -13.93 5.25 -1.44
C SER A 281 -14.34 6.69 -1.70
N VAL A 282 -13.35 7.49 -2.07
CA VAL A 282 -13.53 8.89 -2.45
C VAL A 282 -12.75 9.15 -3.74
N THR A 283 -13.37 9.82 -4.70
CA THR A 283 -12.72 10.29 -5.91
C THR A 283 -12.58 11.80 -5.85
N ILE A 284 -11.35 12.30 -5.97
CA ILE A 284 -11.03 13.73 -6.02
C ILE A 284 -10.43 14.14 -7.37
N VAL A 285 -10.47 15.44 -7.65
CA VAL A 285 -9.63 16.07 -8.68
C VAL A 285 -8.17 15.76 -8.36
N GLY A 286 -7.43 15.30 -9.36
CA GLY A 286 -6.18 14.56 -9.16
C GLY A 286 -5.18 15.23 -8.21
N ASN A 287 -4.61 14.46 -7.28
CA ASN A 287 -3.66 15.00 -6.30
C ASN A 287 -2.46 14.07 -6.17
N PRO A 288 -1.30 14.41 -6.74
CA PRO A 288 -0.13 13.52 -6.75
C PRO A 288 0.55 13.41 -5.37
N ALA A 289 0.15 14.19 -4.38
CA ALA A 289 0.63 14.07 -3.01
C ALA A 289 -0.07 12.95 -2.21
N ALA A 290 -1.17 12.39 -2.73
CA ALA A 290 -1.88 11.29 -2.09
C ALA A 290 -1.02 10.03 -2.07
N GLN A 291 -0.81 9.45 -0.89
CA GLN A 291 -0.04 8.22 -0.72
C GLN A 291 -0.72 7.33 0.34
N PRO A 292 -0.68 5.99 0.19
CA PRO A 292 -1.19 5.10 1.22
C PRO A 292 -0.47 5.27 2.56
N GLY A 293 -1.22 5.12 3.64
CA GLY A 293 -0.80 5.48 4.99
C GLY A 293 -0.96 6.97 5.33
N GLY A 294 -1.15 7.85 4.32
CA GLY A 294 -1.47 9.26 4.54
C GLY A 294 -2.89 9.48 5.09
N GLY A 295 -3.12 10.64 5.69
CA GLY A 295 -4.44 11.06 6.15
C GLY A 295 -5.29 11.64 5.03
N CYS A 296 -6.60 11.42 5.06
CA CYS A 296 -7.59 12.07 4.21
C CYS A 296 -8.68 12.71 5.07
N ILE A 297 -8.89 14.02 4.92
CA ILE A 297 -9.98 14.74 5.58
C ILE A 297 -11.12 14.89 4.58
N VAL A 298 -12.28 14.29 4.88
CA VAL A 298 -13.51 14.46 4.10
C VAL A 298 -14.37 15.53 4.76
N ALA A 299 -14.76 16.57 4.01
CA ALA A 299 -15.52 17.69 4.53
C ALA A 299 -16.63 18.14 3.59
N GLY A 300 -17.79 18.48 4.14
CA GLY A 300 -18.93 19.02 3.40
C GLY A 300 -19.75 17.98 2.65
N ALA A 301 -19.44 16.69 2.78
CA ALA A 301 -20.18 15.62 2.11
C ALA A 301 -21.48 15.32 2.86
N ARG A 302 -21.39 14.96 4.14
CA ARG A 302 -22.56 14.72 5.01
C ARG A 302 -22.16 14.68 6.48
N PRO A 303 -22.96 15.27 7.41
CA PRO A 303 -22.85 14.97 8.83
C PRO A 303 -22.91 13.46 9.11
N GLY A 304 -22.01 12.96 9.95
CA GLY A 304 -21.79 11.54 10.21
C GLY A 304 -20.83 10.83 9.25
N VAL A 305 -20.52 11.41 8.08
CA VAL A 305 -19.49 10.92 7.13
C VAL A 305 -18.27 11.84 7.15
N ASP A 306 -18.44 13.13 7.37
CA ASP A 306 -17.32 14.07 7.43
C ASP A 306 -16.37 13.75 8.59
N GLY A 307 -15.07 13.81 8.34
CA GLY A 307 -14.02 13.59 9.33
C GLY A 307 -12.71 13.07 8.75
N SER A 308 -11.86 12.53 9.62
CA SER A 308 -10.51 12.06 9.28
C SER A 308 -10.52 10.57 8.98
N TYR A 309 -9.81 10.18 7.92
CA TYR A 309 -9.63 8.80 7.49
C TYR A 309 -8.16 8.54 7.15
N LYS A 310 -7.75 7.27 7.13
CA LYS A 310 -6.46 6.83 6.59
C LYS A 310 -6.63 6.26 5.19
N ILE A 311 -5.74 6.63 4.28
CA ILE A 311 -5.71 6.15 2.90
C ILE A 311 -5.12 4.74 2.88
N GLU A 312 -5.87 3.74 2.45
CA GLU A 312 -5.40 2.37 2.26
C GLU A 312 -4.85 2.14 0.85
N SER A 313 -5.50 2.72 -0.17
CA SER A 313 -5.01 2.66 -1.54
C SER A 313 -5.28 3.97 -2.28
N VAL A 314 -4.43 4.23 -3.25
CA VAL A 314 -4.48 5.38 -4.14
C VAL A 314 -4.43 4.86 -5.56
N GLU A 315 -5.38 5.29 -6.37
CA GLU A 315 -5.38 5.06 -7.81
C GLU A 315 -5.43 6.40 -8.54
N HIS A 316 -4.34 6.74 -9.20
CA HIS A 316 -4.26 7.90 -10.08
C HIS A 316 -4.66 7.49 -11.48
N THR A 317 -5.68 8.14 -12.05
CA THR A 317 -6.14 7.89 -13.41
C THR A 317 -6.06 9.17 -14.22
N LEU A 318 -5.44 9.12 -15.39
CA LEU A 318 -5.43 10.20 -16.36
C LEU A 318 -6.01 9.66 -17.67
N THR A 319 -7.14 10.21 -18.11
CA THR A 319 -7.75 9.91 -19.41
C THR A 319 -8.02 11.19 -20.19
N ARG A 320 -8.24 11.07 -21.51
CA ARG A 320 -8.60 12.23 -22.35
C ARG A 320 -9.98 12.80 -22.03
N SER A 321 -10.93 11.95 -21.66
CA SER A 321 -12.33 12.34 -21.39
C SER A 321 -12.49 12.98 -20.02
N ASP A 322 -11.83 12.40 -19.02
CA ASP A 322 -12.09 12.69 -17.60
C ASP A 322 -10.98 13.47 -16.91
N GLY A 323 -9.87 13.71 -17.61
CA GLY A 323 -8.70 14.38 -17.06
C GLY A 323 -8.01 13.56 -15.97
N TYR A 324 -7.34 14.26 -15.05
CA TYR A 324 -6.63 13.64 -13.93
C TYR A 324 -7.55 13.54 -12.71
N LYS A 325 -7.83 12.29 -12.29
CA LYS A 325 -8.56 11.96 -11.07
C LYS A 325 -7.69 11.12 -10.14
N THR A 326 -7.99 11.18 -8.86
CA THR A 326 -7.36 10.32 -7.86
C THR A 326 -8.45 9.69 -7.01
N LYS A 327 -8.53 8.36 -7.06
CA LYS A 327 -9.42 7.57 -6.22
C LYS A 327 -8.65 7.10 -5.00
N LEU A 328 -9.26 7.28 -3.83
CA LEU A 328 -8.72 6.93 -2.52
C LEU A 328 -9.63 5.88 -1.89
N GLU A 329 -9.10 4.71 -1.56
CA GLU A 329 -9.78 3.81 -0.61
C GLU A 329 -9.45 4.29 0.81
N LEU A 330 -10.49 4.62 1.57
CA LEU A 330 -10.39 5.17 2.91
C LEU A 330 -10.77 4.11 3.95
N LYS A 331 -10.02 4.05 5.04
CA LYS A 331 -10.27 3.20 6.21
C LYS A 331 -9.96 3.97 7.49
N HIS A 332 -10.20 3.31 8.63
CA HIS A 332 -9.88 3.86 9.95
C HIS A 332 -10.47 5.27 10.14
N PRO A 333 -11.81 5.40 10.13
CA PRO A 333 -12.46 6.67 10.47
C PRO A 333 -11.99 7.10 11.86
N GLU A 334 -11.65 8.37 12.06
CA GLU A 334 -11.19 8.97 13.31
C GLU A 334 -12.11 10.13 13.72
N GLY A 335 -12.12 10.47 15.02
CA GLY A 335 -12.99 11.53 15.56
C GLY A 335 -14.47 11.15 15.61
N ASP A 336 -15.34 12.09 15.25
CA ASP A 336 -16.80 11.97 15.37
C ASP A 336 -17.47 11.28 14.17
N VAL A 337 -16.68 10.70 13.26
CA VAL A 337 -17.18 9.95 12.11
C VAL A 337 -18.08 8.80 12.58
N GLY A 338 -19.28 8.72 12.02
CA GLY A 338 -20.33 7.76 12.40
C GLY A 338 -21.35 8.29 13.40
N THR A 339 -21.20 9.53 13.87
CA THR A 339 -22.23 10.22 14.68
C THR A 339 -22.91 11.31 13.84
N ASP A 340 -24.23 11.20 13.63
CA ASP A 340 -25.04 12.27 13.03
C ASP A 340 -25.78 12.97 14.17
N SER A 341 -25.43 14.22 14.46
CA SER A 341 -26.00 15.01 15.56
C SER A 341 -27.23 15.82 15.16
N ARG A 342 -27.78 15.59 13.97
CA ARG A 342 -29.02 16.21 13.48
C ARG A 342 -30.27 15.46 13.88
#